data_AF-A0A9E3PS17-F1
#
_entry.id   AF-A0A9E3PS17-F1
#
_cell.length_a   1.000
_cell.length_b   1.000
_cell.length_c   1.000
_cell.angle_alpha   90.00
_cell.angle_beta   90.00
_cell.angle_gamma   90.00
#
_symmetry.space_group_name_H-M   'P 1'
#
loop_
_entity.id
_entity.type
_entity.pdbx_description
1 polymer ?
#
loop_
_entity_poly.entity_id
_entity_poly.type
_entity_poly.pdbx_seq_one_letter_code
_entity_poly.pdbx_strand_id
1 'polypeptide(L)'
;MIAINGEAHMLFVIRFSALILAALTFGLSFAYMLASGPRMAWTPELWIGAMAGGGQAALIGLVTMIVDPLAVLAAALVAYLVRRRGPVMTMSLAAALLLTAALAWWFVTVQPMNEAMAAWPRGAVPADFEAVRAQWESGHAVAAVLKALAFAALAFSVLLETDGRTVRR
;
A
#
# COMPACT_ATOMS: atom_id res chain seq x y z
N MET A 1 -9.71 -9.01 -38.74
CA MET A 1 -10.48 -8.31 -37.69
C MET A 1 -10.65 -9.21 -36.45
N ILE A 2 -9.54 -9.66 -35.84
CA ILE A 2 -9.52 -10.61 -34.70
C ILE A 2 -8.71 -10.05 -33.49
N ALA A 3 -7.92 -9.00 -33.68
CA ALA A 3 -7.06 -8.43 -32.64
C ALA A 3 -7.79 -7.67 -31.51
N ILE A 4 -9.07 -7.30 -31.70
CA ILE A 4 -9.80 -6.43 -30.77
C ILE A 4 -10.19 -7.15 -29.46
N ASN A 5 -10.32 -8.48 -29.48
CA ASN A 5 -10.68 -9.25 -28.28
C ASN A 5 -9.51 -9.45 -27.30
N GLY A 6 -8.27 -9.46 -27.80
CA GLY A 6 -7.08 -9.71 -26.97
C GLY A 6 -6.72 -8.54 -26.08
N GLU A 7 -6.73 -7.32 -26.61
CA GLU A 7 -6.37 -6.11 -25.84
C GLU A 7 -7.40 -5.79 -24.75
N ALA A 8 -8.70 -5.95 -25.04
CA ALA A 8 -9.76 -5.74 -24.07
C ALA A 8 -9.68 -6.77 -22.93
N HIS A 9 -9.46 -8.04 -23.26
CA HIS A 9 -9.28 -9.11 -22.27
C HIS A 9 -8.02 -8.88 -21.42
N MET A 10 -6.90 -8.50 -22.04
CA MET A 10 -5.66 -8.19 -21.32
C MET A 10 -5.88 -7.03 -20.33
N LEU A 11 -6.49 -5.93 -20.76
CA LEU A 11 -6.77 -4.80 -19.89
C LEU A 11 -7.70 -5.18 -18.73
N PHE A 12 -8.70 -6.02 -18.98
CA PHE A 12 -9.58 -6.56 -17.94
C PHE A 12 -8.78 -7.31 -16.87
N VAL A 13 -7.93 -8.26 -17.28
CA VAL A 13 -7.11 -9.06 -16.35
C VAL A 13 -6.14 -8.19 -15.55
N ILE A 14 -5.48 -7.24 -16.21
CA ILE A 14 -4.53 -6.35 -15.53
C ILE A 14 -5.24 -5.42 -14.53
N ARG A 15 -6.41 -4.88 -14.88
CA ARG A 15 -7.22 -4.06 -13.94
C ARG A 15 -7.71 -4.85 -12.75
N PHE A 16 -8.23 -6.05 -13.00
CA PHE A 16 -8.68 -6.94 -11.93
C PHE A 16 -7.53 -7.23 -10.98
N SER A 17 -6.36 -7.59 -11.52
CA SER A 17 -5.15 -7.85 -10.72
C SER A 17 -4.70 -6.61 -9.96
N ALA A 18 -4.68 -5.44 -10.59
CA ALA A 18 -4.30 -4.18 -9.96
C ALA A 18 -5.25 -3.80 -8.82
N LEU A 19 -6.56 -3.97 -8.98
CA LEU A 19 -7.56 -3.73 -7.94
C LEU A 19 -7.39 -4.69 -6.75
N ILE A 20 -7.17 -5.98 -7.00
CA ILE A 20 -6.93 -6.97 -5.93
C ILE A 20 -5.66 -6.62 -5.17
N LEU A 21 -4.56 -6.33 -5.87
CA LEU A 21 -3.29 -5.96 -5.24
C LEU A 21 -3.41 -4.65 -4.44
N ALA A 22 -4.06 -3.63 -5.00
CA ALA A 22 -4.32 -2.35 -4.33
C ALA A 22 -5.22 -2.54 -3.09
N ALA A 23 -6.24 -3.39 -3.17
CA ALA A 23 -7.11 -3.71 -2.04
C ALA A 23 -6.38 -4.48 -0.94
N LEU A 24 -5.52 -5.44 -1.29
CA LEU A 24 -4.73 -6.21 -0.33
C LEU A 24 -3.72 -5.32 0.41
N THR A 25 -2.95 -4.49 -0.31
CA THR A 25 -1.99 -3.58 0.34
C THR A 25 -2.68 -2.54 1.22
N PHE A 26 -3.80 -1.97 0.75
CA PHE A 26 -4.61 -1.05 1.54
C PHE A 26 -5.18 -1.74 2.77
N GLY A 27 -5.83 -2.90 2.61
CA GLY A 27 -6.46 -3.64 3.70
C GLY A 27 -5.50 -3.99 4.83
N LEU A 28 -4.29 -4.48 4.48
CA LEU A 28 -3.24 -4.77 5.46
C LEU A 28 -2.80 -3.51 6.21
N SER A 29 -2.60 -2.40 5.49
CA SER A 29 -2.16 -1.12 6.09
C SER A 29 -3.28 -0.47 6.91
N PHE A 30 -4.54 -0.62 6.50
CA PHE A 30 -5.71 -0.11 7.20
C PHE A 30 -5.94 -0.85 8.51
N ALA A 31 -5.83 -2.18 8.51
CA ALA A 31 -5.86 -2.98 9.74
C ALA A 31 -4.74 -2.54 10.70
N TYR A 32 -3.56 -2.28 10.16
CA TYR A 32 -2.44 -1.70 10.92
C TYR A 32 -2.80 -0.36 11.56
N MET A 33 -3.33 0.57 10.77
CA MET A 33 -3.73 1.90 11.24
C MET A 33 -4.80 1.83 12.32
N LEU A 34 -5.84 1.03 12.16
CA LEU A 34 -6.91 0.88 13.16
C LEU A 34 -6.39 0.32 14.49
N ALA A 35 -5.43 -0.60 14.42
CA ALA A 35 -4.81 -1.18 15.61
C ALA A 35 -3.78 -0.26 16.29
N SER A 36 -3.36 0.83 15.64
CA SER A 36 -2.33 1.74 16.20
C SER A 36 -2.77 2.42 17.51
N GLY A 37 -4.03 2.85 17.61
CA GLY A 37 -4.57 3.52 18.79
C GLY A 37 -4.38 2.70 20.07
N PRO A 38 -4.89 1.46 20.13
CA PRO A 38 -4.62 0.55 21.24
C PRO A 38 -3.13 0.29 21.48
N ARG A 39 -2.30 0.15 20.42
CA ARG A 39 -0.86 -0.13 20.53
C ARG A 39 -0.06 0.99 21.19
N MET A 40 -0.47 2.24 21.01
CA MET A 40 0.15 3.37 21.70
C MET A 40 -0.05 3.32 23.23
N ALA A 41 -1.07 2.62 23.72
CA ALA A 41 -1.33 2.42 25.14
C ALA A 41 -0.68 1.15 25.72
N TRP A 42 -0.06 0.31 24.89
CA TRP A 42 0.60 -0.91 25.36
C TRP A 42 1.84 -0.60 26.20
N THR A 43 2.15 -1.49 27.15
CA THR A 43 3.45 -1.45 27.81
C THR A 43 4.55 -1.73 26.79
N PRO A 44 5.78 -1.23 27.01
CA PRO A 44 6.88 -1.48 26.10
C PRO A 44 7.14 -2.96 25.84
N GLU A 45 7.03 -3.80 26.87
CA GLU A 45 7.28 -5.24 26.77
C GLU A 45 6.26 -5.92 25.85
N LEU A 46 4.98 -5.54 25.97
CA LEU A 46 3.91 -6.06 25.11
C LEU A 46 4.10 -5.62 23.65
N TRP A 47 4.43 -4.34 23.43
CA TRP A 47 4.64 -3.82 22.09
C TRP A 47 5.87 -4.44 21.42
N ILE A 48 7.00 -4.53 22.12
CA ILE A 48 8.23 -5.16 21.62
C ILE A 48 7.97 -6.63 21.29
N GLY A 49 7.31 -7.37 22.18
CA GLY A 49 7.01 -8.78 21.98
C GLY A 49 6.07 -9.07 20.81
N ALA A 50 5.12 -8.17 20.53
CA ALA A 50 4.18 -8.32 19.43
C ALA A 50 4.71 -7.79 18.08
N MET A 51 5.51 -6.70 18.10
CA MET A 51 5.85 -5.90 16.92
C MET A 51 7.34 -5.96 16.57
N ALA A 52 8.24 -5.69 17.51
CA ALA A 52 9.69 -5.59 17.26
C ALA A 52 10.40 -6.94 17.17
N GLY A 53 9.87 -7.97 17.87
CA GLY A 53 10.39 -9.33 17.87
C GLY A 53 9.31 -10.41 17.65
N GLY A 54 8.09 -10.01 17.30
CA GLY A 54 6.91 -10.87 17.23
C GLY A 54 6.53 -11.32 15.81
N GLY A 55 5.74 -12.39 15.73
CA GLY A 55 5.35 -13.00 14.45
C GLY A 55 4.38 -12.17 13.60
N GLN A 56 3.51 -11.34 14.20
CA GLN A 56 2.48 -10.60 13.46
C GLN A 56 3.08 -9.57 12.51
N ALA A 57 4.02 -8.75 12.97
CA ALA A 57 4.69 -7.77 12.13
C ALA A 57 5.58 -8.43 11.06
N ALA A 58 6.25 -9.53 11.40
CA ALA A 58 7.07 -10.27 10.45
C ALA A 58 6.25 -10.85 9.29
N LEU A 59 5.09 -11.46 9.57
CA LEU A 59 4.23 -12.03 8.54
C LEU A 59 3.65 -10.95 7.62
N ILE A 60 3.13 -9.86 8.19
CA ILE A 60 2.56 -8.77 7.38
C ILE A 60 3.67 -8.07 6.58
N GLY A 61 4.84 -7.87 7.17
CA GLY A 61 6.03 -7.36 6.47
C GLY A 61 6.42 -8.22 5.27
N LEU A 62 6.49 -9.55 5.44
CA LEU A 62 6.80 -10.47 4.34
C LEU A 62 5.79 -10.39 3.20
N VAL A 63 4.49 -10.35 3.52
CA VAL A 63 3.43 -10.24 2.51
C VAL A 63 3.49 -8.90 1.79
N THR A 64 3.62 -7.79 2.53
CA THR A 64 3.65 -6.44 1.96
C THR A 64 4.90 -6.17 1.13
N MET A 65 6.06 -6.78 1.45
CA MET A 65 7.28 -6.72 0.63
C MET A 65 7.03 -7.20 -0.81
N ILE A 66 6.10 -8.14 -1.01
CA ILE A 66 5.76 -8.67 -2.33
C ILE A 66 4.59 -7.90 -2.93
N VAL A 67 3.53 -7.69 -2.15
CA VAL A 67 2.27 -7.10 -2.65
C VAL A 67 2.45 -5.63 -3.02
N ASP A 68 3.21 -4.85 -2.26
CA ASP A 68 3.34 -3.40 -2.48
C ASP A 68 4.02 -3.07 -3.83
N PRO A 69 5.18 -3.67 -4.19
CA PRO A 69 5.78 -3.45 -5.50
C PRO A 69 4.89 -3.95 -6.64
N LEU A 70 4.22 -5.09 -6.46
CA LEU A 70 3.30 -5.61 -7.48
C LEU A 70 2.11 -4.69 -7.70
N ALA A 71 1.54 -4.09 -6.64
CA ALA A 71 0.46 -3.12 -6.75
C ALA A 71 0.92 -1.88 -7.53
N VAL A 72 2.13 -1.37 -7.26
CA VAL A 72 2.73 -0.25 -8.01
C VAL A 72 2.87 -0.60 -9.49
N LEU A 73 3.49 -1.74 -9.80
CA LEU A 73 3.72 -2.18 -11.18
C LEU A 73 2.40 -2.39 -11.94
N ALA A 74 1.42 -3.03 -11.30
CA ALA A 74 0.11 -3.26 -11.90
C ALA A 74 -0.63 -1.95 -12.18
N ALA A 75 -0.65 -1.01 -11.23
CA ALA A 75 -1.28 0.30 -11.43
C ALA A 75 -0.57 1.12 -12.53
N ALA A 76 0.76 1.10 -12.57
CA ALA A 76 1.54 1.75 -13.62
C ALA A 76 1.25 1.14 -15.00
N LEU A 77 1.14 -0.20 -15.08
CA LEU A 77 0.77 -0.90 -16.30
C LEU A 77 -0.65 -0.55 -16.76
N VAL A 78 -1.63 -0.45 -15.84
CA VAL A 78 -2.96 0.06 -16.17
C VAL A 78 -2.85 1.46 -16.77
N ALA A 79 -2.16 2.39 -16.10
CA ALA A 79 -1.99 3.76 -16.58
C ALA A 79 -1.37 3.84 -17.99
N TYR A 80 -0.38 2.98 -18.26
CA TYR A 80 0.23 2.86 -19.58
C TYR A 80 -0.75 2.33 -20.63
N LEU A 81 -1.49 1.26 -20.33
CA LEU A 81 -2.45 0.66 -21.28
C LEU A 81 -3.62 1.61 -21.59
N VAL A 82 -4.02 2.44 -20.63
CA VAL A 82 -5.09 3.43 -20.79
C VAL A 82 -4.60 4.82 -21.19
N ARG A 83 -3.31 4.99 -21.56
CA ARG A 83 -2.65 6.31 -21.72
C ARG A 83 -3.31 7.29 -22.69
N ARG A 84 -4.20 6.82 -23.57
CA ARG A 84 -4.97 7.65 -24.53
C ARG A 84 -6.42 7.89 -24.10
N ARG A 85 -6.81 7.51 -22.89
CA ARG A 85 -8.19 7.52 -22.38
C ARG A 85 -8.46 8.66 -21.37
N GLY A 86 -7.76 9.79 -21.54
CA GLY A 86 -7.99 11.04 -20.82
C GLY A 86 -8.17 10.87 -19.30
N PRO A 87 -9.36 11.11 -18.72
CA PRO A 87 -9.61 10.99 -17.28
C PRO A 87 -9.25 9.62 -16.67
N VAL A 88 -9.44 8.53 -17.43
CA VAL A 88 -9.10 7.17 -16.96
C VAL A 88 -7.59 7.07 -16.74
N MET A 89 -6.78 7.60 -17.67
CA MET A 89 -5.32 7.66 -17.54
C MET A 89 -4.91 8.46 -16.31
N THR A 90 -5.49 9.64 -16.11
CA THR A 90 -5.15 10.51 -14.97
C THR A 90 -5.40 9.81 -13.63
N MET A 91 -6.55 9.13 -13.48
CA MET A 91 -6.88 8.42 -12.26
C MET A 91 -5.99 7.18 -12.04
N SER A 92 -5.71 6.40 -13.09
CA SER A 92 -4.79 5.26 -13.00
C SER A 92 -3.35 5.69 -12.69
N LEU A 93 -2.89 6.82 -13.25
CA LEU A 93 -1.57 7.38 -12.95
C LEU A 93 -1.51 7.91 -11.51
N ALA A 94 -2.54 8.61 -11.05
CA ALA A 94 -2.62 9.07 -9.66
C ALA A 94 -2.53 7.90 -8.68
N ALA A 95 -3.22 6.78 -8.95
CA ALA A 95 -3.10 5.56 -8.16
C ALA A 95 -1.66 5.01 -8.14
N ALA A 96 -1.01 4.90 -9.29
CA ALA A 96 0.38 4.43 -9.37
C ALA A 96 1.35 5.33 -8.59
N LEU A 97 1.20 6.65 -8.70
CA LEU A 97 2.02 7.62 -7.99
C LEU A 97 1.78 7.57 -6.47
N LEU A 98 0.53 7.45 -6.03
CA LEU A 98 0.19 7.34 -4.60
C LEU A 98 0.69 6.03 -3.98
N LEU A 99 0.60 4.90 -4.68
CA LEU A 99 1.20 3.63 -4.23
C LEU A 99 2.73 3.74 -4.14
N THR A 100 3.35 4.38 -5.14
CA THR A 100 4.80 4.62 -5.14
C THR A 100 5.20 5.51 -3.98
N ALA A 101 4.45 6.59 -3.73
CA ALA A 101 4.67 7.49 -2.60
C ALA A 101 4.50 6.77 -1.26
N ALA A 102 3.51 5.88 -1.12
CA ALA A 102 3.32 5.09 0.09
C ALA A 102 4.51 4.13 0.34
N LEU A 103 5.02 3.49 -0.71
CA LEU A 103 6.18 2.60 -0.61
C LEU A 103 7.46 3.40 -0.27
N ALA A 104 7.69 4.52 -0.94
CA ALA A 104 8.81 5.41 -0.64
C ALA A 104 8.73 5.95 0.79
N TRP A 105 7.54 6.36 1.23
CA TRP A 105 7.29 6.80 2.60
C TRP A 105 7.66 5.73 3.62
N TRP A 106 7.23 4.49 3.39
CA TRP A 106 7.59 3.36 4.26
C TRP A 106 9.11 3.19 4.38
N PHE A 107 9.86 3.28 3.27
CA PHE A 107 11.33 3.21 3.31
C PHE A 107 11.97 4.36 4.09
N VAL A 108 11.36 5.54 4.08
CA VAL A 108 11.90 6.72 4.78
C VAL A 108 11.52 6.72 6.26
N THR A 109 10.33 6.23 6.63
CA THR A 109 9.81 6.38 8.00
C THR A 109 9.78 5.10 8.80
N VAL A 110 9.46 3.95 8.18
CA VAL A 110 9.25 2.68 8.89
C VAL A 110 10.50 1.80 8.83
N GLN A 111 11.14 1.70 7.67
CA GLN A 111 12.34 0.86 7.53
C GLN A 111 13.47 1.22 8.51
N PRO A 112 13.80 2.51 8.74
CA PRO A 112 14.84 2.86 9.72
C PRO A 112 14.45 2.44 11.15
N MET A 113 13.16 2.40 11.46
CA MET A 113 12.66 1.95 12.75
C MET A 113 12.75 0.42 12.87
N ASN A 114 12.55 -0.33 11.79
CA ASN A 114 12.83 -1.78 11.74
C ASN A 114 14.31 -2.07 12.01
N GLU A 115 15.22 -1.26 11.46
CA GLU A 115 16.65 -1.38 11.70
C GLU A 115 17.02 -1.05 13.15
N ALA A 116 16.45 0.02 13.73
CA ALA A 116 16.62 0.34 15.14
C ALA A 116 16.12 -0.80 16.05
N MET A 117 14.93 -1.33 15.77
CA MET A 117 14.35 -2.47 16.48
C MET A 117 15.22 -3.73 16.42
N ALA A 118 15.82 -4.01 15.27
CA ALA A 118 16.73 -5.15 15.11
C ALA A 118 18.03 -5.00 15.93
N ALA A 119 18.44 -3.77 16.25
CA ALA A 119 19.62 -3.48 17.05
C ALA A 119 19.36 -3.43 18.56
N TRP A 120 18.10 -3.53 19.00
CA TRP A 120 17.74 -3.42 20.40
C TRP A 120 18.30 -4.56 21.27
N PRO A 121 18.77 -4.26 22.50
CA PRO A 121 19.24 -5.28 23.42
C PRO A 121 18.10 -6.18 23.88
N ARG A 122 18.40 -7.48 24.07
CA ARG A 122 17.42 -8.44 24.59
C ARG A 122 17.20 -8.21 26.09
N GLY A 123 15.94 -8.25 26.51
CA GLY A 123 15.56 -8.29 27.94
C GLY A 123 15.55 -6.94 28.66
N ALA A 124 15.71 -5.82 27.95
CA ALA A 124 15.55 -4.49 28.50
C ALA A 124 14.77 -3.59 27.53
N VAL A 125 14.02 -2.62 28.08
CA VAL A 125 13.35 -1.61 27.27
C VAL A 125 14.39 -0.60 26.77
N PRO A 126 14.54 -0.41 25.45
CA PRO A 126 15.48 0.55 24.86
C PRO A 126 15.11 2.00 25.20
N ALA A 127 16.12 2.86 25.36
CA ALA A 127 15.91 4.27 25.71
C ALA A 127 15.17 5.07 24.61
N ASP A 128 15.28 4.63 23.35
CA ASP A 128 14.64 5.23 22.18
C ASP A 128 13.26 4.62 21.87
N PHE A 129 12.76 3.69 22.70
CA PHE A 129 11.52 2.94 22.46
C PHE A 129 10.34 3.84 22.07
N GLU A 130 10.10 4.92 22.82
CA GLU A 130 8.94 5.79 22.57
C GLU A 130 9.04 6.52 21.22
N ALA A 131 10.24 6.99 20.87
CA ALA A 131 10.47 7.66 19.60
C ALA A 131 10.28 6.68 18.42
N VAL A 132 10.84 5.47 18.55
CA VAL A 132 10.72 4.42 17.54
C VAL A 132 9.27 3.98 17.37
N ARG A 133 8.56 3.72 18.47
CA ARG A 133 7.13 3.35 18.44
C ARG A 133 6.30 4.42 17.75
N ALA A 134 6.45 5.68 18.17
CA ALA A 134 5.66 6.78 17.61
C ALA A 134 5.89 6.94 16.10
N GLN A 135 7.15 6.89 15.65
CA GLN A 135 7.48 7.00 14.23
C GLN A 135 7.00 5.79 13.43
N TRP A 136 7.14 4.58 13.98
CA TRP A 136 6.73 3.35 13.31
C TRP A 136 5.21 3.29 13.11
N GLU A 137 4.43 3.58 14.16
CA GLU A 137 2.97 3.59 14.12
C GLU A 137 2.43 4.69 13.19
N SER A 138 2.95 5.92 13.31
CA SER A 138 2.54 7.03 12.45
C SER A 138 2.96 6.84 10.99
N GLY A 139 4.13 6.25 10.75
CA GLY A 139 4.63 5.90 9.42
C GLY A 139 3.67 4.94 8.70
N HIS A 140 3.22 3.89 9.38
CA HIS A 140 2.21 2.97 8.86
C HIS A 140 0.84 3.63 8.65
N ALA A 141 0.41 4.50 9.56
CA ALA A 141 -0.86 5.22 9.42
C ALA A 141 -0.89 6.11 8.17
N VAL A 142 0.17 6.89 7.93
CA VAL A 142 0.27 7.73 6.72
C VAL A 142 0.32 6.89 5.45
N ALA A 143 1.08 5.78 5.45
CA ALA A 143 1.11 4.85 4.33
C ALA A 143 -0.29 4.26 4.03
N ALA A 144 -1.08 3.96 5.06
CA ALA A 144 -2.45 3.46 4.91
C ALA A 144 -3.37 4.49 4.23
N VAL A 145 -3.27 5.77 4.60
CA VAL A 145 -4.04 6.85 3.96
C VAL A 145 -3.67 7.00 2.49
N LEU A 146 -2.37 6.99 2.16
CA LEU A 146 -1.91 7.06 0.77
C LEU A 146 -2.43 5.88 -0.06
N LYS A 147 -2.39 4.66 0.49
CA LYS A 147 -2.91 3.45 -0.16
C LYS A 147 -4.43 3.50 -0.31
N ALA A 148 -5.17 4.07 0.64
CA ALA A 148 -6.62 4.27 0.54
C ALA A 148 -6.97 5.19 -0.64
N LEU A 149 -6.28 6.34 -0.73
CA LEU A 149 -6.45 7.28 -1.84
C LEU A 149 -6.08 6.65 -3.18
N ALA A 150 -5.01 5.84 -3.22
CA ALA A 150 -4.61 5.14 -4.43
C ALA A 150 -5.65 4.10 -4.87
N PHE A 151 -6.17 3.30 -3.93
CA PHE A 151 -7.23 2.33 -4.21
C PHE A 151 -8.49 3.04 -4.73
N ALA A 152 -8.90 4.13 -4.08
CA ALA A 152 -10.04 4.93 -4.53
C ALA A 152 -9.81 5.45 -5.96
N ALA A 153 -8.66 6.07 -6.25
CA ALA A 153 -8.33 6.57 -7.58
C ALA A 153 -8.36 5.44 -8.64
N LEU A 154 -7.80 4.26 -8.33
CA LEU A 154 -7.81 3.12 -9.24
C LEU A 154 -9.24 2.61 -9.48
N ALA A 155 -10.06 2.48 -8.44
CA ALA A 155 -11.46 2.09 -8.55
C ALA A 155 -12.26 3.12 -9.39
N PHE A 156 -12.08 4.42 -9.13
CA PHE A 156 -12.69 5.49 -9.93
C PHE A 156 -12.26 5.43 -11.40
N SER A 157 -11.00 5.09 -11.70
CA SER A 157 -10.55 4.94 -13.09
C SER A 157 -11.33 3.86 -13.85
N VAL A 158 -11.70 2.77 -13.17
CA VAL A 158 -12.52 1.69 -13.74
C VAL A 158 -13.96 2.16 -13.92
N LEU A 159 -14.54 2.81 -12.91
CA LEU A 159 -15.91 3.32 -12.95
C LEU A 159 -16.11 4.36 -14.07
N LEU A 160 -15.14 5.26 -14.27
CA LEU A 160 -15.16 6.26 -15.33
C LEU A 160 -15.21 5.63 -16.73
N GLU A 161 -14.53 4.49 -16.92
CA GLU A 161 -14.56 3.80 -18.20
C GLU A 161 -15.88 3.05 -18.42
N THR A 162 -16.50 2.52 -17.37
CA THR A 162 -17.78 1.81 -17.45
C THR A 162 -19.00 2.72 -17.59
N ASP A 163 -18.95 3.97 -17.08
CA ASP A 163 -20.06 4.94 -17.16
C ASP A 163 -20.22 5.58 -18.56
N GLY A 164 -19.51 5.08 -19.59
CA GLY A 164 -19.65 5.52 -20.98
C GLY A 164 -19.18 6.94 -21.29
N ARG A 165 -18.74 7.72 -20.29
CA ARG A 165 -18.24 9.10 -20.45
C ARG A 165 -16.96 9.22 -21.29
N THR A 166 -16.30 8.10 -21.58
CA THR A 166 -15.10 8.01 -22.44
C THR A 166 -15.28 7.19 -23.72
N VAL A 167 -16.48 6.68 -24.04
CA VAL A 167 -16.74 5.96 -25.31
C VAL A 167 -17.08 6.91 -26.47
N ARG A 168 -17.17 8.23 -26.21
CA ARG A 168 -17.24 9.25 -27.27
C ARG A 168 -16.01 10.15 -27.23
N ARG A 169 -14.99 9.82 -28.04
CA ARG A 169 -14.18 10.74 -28.86
C ARG A 169 -13.14 9.97 -29.65
#